data_AF-A0A533ZI36-F1
#
_entry.id   AF-A0A533ZI36-F1
#
_cell.length_a   1.000
_cell.length_b   1.000
_cell.length_c   1.000
_cell.angle_alpha   90.00
_cell.angle_beta   90.00
_cell.angle_gamma   90.00
#
_symmetry.space_group_name_H-M   'P 1'
#
loop_
_entity.id
_entity.type
_entity.pdbx_description
1 polymer ?
#
loop_
_entity_poly.entity_id
_entity_poly.type
_entity_poly.pdbx_seq_one_letter_code
_entity_poly.pdbx_strand_id
1 'polypeptide(L)'
;MNTKCLGLGFLILLSTTVASSSDPNLLVPAFPGAEGYGAVSIGGRGGRVIEVTSLADSGSGTLREALEAFGARTVVFRVGGVITLSTSISVQNPFVTVAGQTAPGDGITLRFQSGGRGALIYVRTHDVILRYLKLRRGETGYHGDGLSILNPSENVIVDHCTIT
;
A
#
# COMPACT_ATOMS: atom_id res chain seq x y z
N MET A 1 49.14 -45.68 -38.85
CA MET A 1 49.25 -46.07 -37.42
C MET A 1 48.36 -45.12 -36.63
N ASN A 2 47.33 -45.68 -35.98
CA ASN A 2 46.63 -45.17 -34.78
C ASN A 2 45.78 -43.89 -34.92
N THR A 3 44.45 -44.01 -35.10
CA THR A 3 43.36 -44.13 -34.08
C THR A 3 42.95 -42.79 -33.45
N LYS A 4 41.68 -42.37 -33.60
CA LYS A 4 40.61 -42.50 -32.58
C LYS A 4 39.34 -41.72 -33.00
N CYS A 5 38.21 -42.43 -32.94
CA CYS A 5 36.84 -41.93 -32.96
C CYS A 5 36.45 -41.22 -31.65
N LEU A 6 35.21 -40.69 -31.64
CA LEU A 6 34.35 -40.19 -30.53
C LEU A 6 34.48 -38.69 -30.24
N GLY A 7 33.40 -37.89 -30.18
CA GLY A 7 31.98 -38.16 -30.29
C GLY A 7 31.23 -36.82 -30.36
N LEU A 8 30.28 -36.71 -31.28
CA LEU A 8 29.49 -35.49 -31.46
C LEU A 8 28.32 -35.51 -30.48
N GLY A 9 28.51 -34.91 -29.30
CA GLY A 9 27.46 -34.73 -28.31
C GLY A 9 26.47 -33.65 -28.78
N PHE A 10 25.28 -34.08 -29.21
CA PHE A 10 24.18 -33.17 -29.53
C PHE A 10 23.53 -32.73 -28.20
N LEU A 11 23.85 -31.52 -27.74
CA LEU A 11 23.23 -30.91 -26.57
C LEU A 11 21.84 -30.38 -26.99
N ILE A 12 20.79 -31.14 -26.69
CA ILE A 12 19.41 -30.69 -26.89
C ILE A 12 19.10 -29.65 -25.81
N LEU A 13 19.21 -28.37 -26.17
CA LEU A 13 18.67 -27.26 -25.40
C LEU A 13 17.13 -27.34 -25.45
N LEU A 14 16.54 -27.99 -24.45
CA LEU A 14 15.09 -28.00 -24.26
C LEU A 14 14.67 -26.61 -23.76
N SER A 15 14.40 -25.70 -24.70
CA SER A 15 13.82 -24.39 -24.39
C SER A 15 12.40 -24.59 -23.90
N THR A 16 12.20 -24.66 -22.58
CA THR A 16 10.87 -24.65 -21.97
C THR A 16 10.26 -23.29 -22.20
N THR A 17 9.49 -23.14 -23.28
CA THR A 17 8.61 -21.98 -23.47
C THR A 17 7.55 -22.03 -22.39
N VAL A 18 7.69 -21.20 -21.35
CA VAL A 18 6.63 -20.98 -20.38
C VAL A 18 5.49 -20.31 -21.14
N ALA A 19 4.41 -21.05 -21.40
CA ALA A 19 3.21 -20.50 -21.98
C ALA A 19 2.59 -19.54 -20.96
N SER A 20 2.74 -18.23 -21.20
CA SER A 20 2.01 -17.21 -20.45
C SER A 20 0.56 -17.22 -20.93
N SER A 21 -0.32 -17.91 -20.22
CA SER A 21 -1.76 -17.82 -20.43
C SER A 21 -2.25 -16.46 -19.93
N SER A 22 -2.32 -15.46 -20.81
CA SER A 22 -2.99 -14.19 -20.53
C SER A 22 -4.50 -14.39 -20.69
N ASP A 23 -5.14 -15.01 -19.70
CA ASP A 23 -6.59 -15.09 -19.65
C ASP A 23 -7.12 -13.71 -19.18
N PRO A 24 -7.82 -12.94 -20.04
CA PRO A 24 -8.22 -11.55 -19.73
C PRO A 24 -9.23 -11.45 -18.59
N ASN A 25 -9.76 -12.57 -18.11
CA ASN A 25 -10.72 -12.65 -17.00
C ASN A 25 -10.08 -13.00 -15.64
N LEU A 26 -8.75 -13.14 -15.54
CA LEU A 26 -8.10 -13.36 -14.26
C LEU A 26 -8.04 -12.07 -13.45
N LEU A 27 -8.94 -11.97 -12.47
CA LEU A 27 -8.90 -10.93 -11.46
C LEU A 27 -7.58 -11.03 -10.68
N VAL A 28 -6.70 -10.06 -10.87
CA VAL A 28 -5.39 -10.02 -10.19
C VAL A 28 -5.60 -9.50 -8.78
N PRO A 29 -5.33 -10.31 -7.73
CA PRO A 29 -5.52 -9.89 -6.36
C PRO A 29 -4.66 -8.67 -6.03
N ALA A 30 -5.15 -7.84 -5.10
CA ALA A 30 -4.50 -6.64 -4.58
C ALA A 30 -3.04 -6.87 -4.15
N PHE A 31 -2.80 -8.02 -3.55
CA PHE A 31 -1.49 -8.55 -3.18
C PHE A 31 -1.62 -10.07 -3.01
N PRO A 32 -0.51 -10.84 -3.01
CA PRO A 32 -0.56 -12.27 -2.76
C PRO A 32 -1.30 -12.58 -1.45
N GLY A 33 -2.36 -13.39 -1.52
CA GLY A 33 -3.19 -13.75 -0.37
C GLY A 33 -4.34 -12.80 -0.05
N ALA A 34 -4.59 -11.75 -0.84
CA ALA A 34 -5.77 -10.90 -0.63
C ALA A 34 -7.06 -11.69 -0.89
N GLU A 35 -8.00 -11.63 0.06
CA GLU A 35 -9.30 -12.32 0.02
C GLU A 35 -10.46 -11.38 0.42
N GLY A 36 -11.70 -11.86 0.24
CA GLY A 36 -12.92 -11.11 0.55
C GLY A 36 -13.34 -10.09 -0.51
N TYR A 37 -14.34 -9.25 -0.18
CA TYR A 37 -14.98 -8.33 -1.14
C TYR A 37 -14.04 -7.27 -1.72
N GLY A 38 -12.98 -6.90 -0.99
CA GLY A 38 -11.98 -5.96 -1.46
C GLY A 38 -10.84 -6.59 -2.25
N ALA A 39 -10.75 -7.92 -2.36
CA ALA A 39 -9.56 -8.66 -2.78
C ALA A 39 -8.96 -8.22 -4.11
N VAL A 40 -9.77 -7.70 -5.01
CA VAL A 40 -9.40 -7.33 -6.39
C VAL A 40 -9.17 -5.83 -6.56
N SER A 41 -9.20 -5.05 -5.48
CA SER A 41 -8.87 -3.62 -5.45
C SER A 41 -7.56 -3.36 -6.19
N ILE A 42 -7.59 -2.50 -7.20
CA ILE A 42 -6.39 -2.26 -8.02
C ILE A 42 -5.35 -1.44 -7.27
N GLY A 43 -5.78 -0.66 -6.28
CA GLY A 43 -4.92 0.22 -5.49
C GLY A 43 -4.11 1.16 -6.38
N GLY A 44 -2.84 1.35 -6.05
CA GLY A 44 -1.91 2.21 -6.79
C GLY A 44 -1.23 1.56 -8.01
N ARG A 45 -1.67 0.38 -8.46
CA ARG A 45 -1.03 -0.34 -9.59
C ARG A 45 -0.99 0.51 -10.86
N GLY A 46 0.15 0.50 -11.56
CA GLY A 46 0.38 1.31 -12.76
C GLY A 46 0.57 2.81 -12.49
N GLY A 47 0.44 3.24 -11.24
CA GLY A 47 0.64 4.62 -10.81
C GLY A 47 2.09 4.98 -10.51
N ARG A 48 2.28 6.21 -10.02
CA ARG A 48 3.60 6.67 -9.57
C ARG A 48 3.93 6.17 -8.16
N VAL A 49 5.21 6.05 -7.85
CA VAL A 49 5.66 5.85 -6.47
C VAL A 49 5.82 7.21 -5.80
N ILE A 50 5.24 7.39 -4.63
CA ILE A 50 5.44 8.57 -3.78
C ILE A 50 6.16 8.14 -2.52
N GLU A 51 7.31 8.76 -2.25
CA GLU A 51 8.12 8.46 -1.09
C GLU A 51 7.81 9.44 0.05
N VAL A 52 7.40 8.91 1.20
CA VAL A 52 7.29 9.67 2.44
C VAL A 52 8.68 9.77 3.06
N THR A 53 9.18 11.00 3.11
CA THR A 53 10.52 11.35 3.60
C THR A 53 10.48 12.25 4.84
N SER A 54 9.29 12.65 5.29
CA SER A 54 9.08 13.51 6.44
C SER A 54 7.99 12.97 7.37
N LEU A 55 8.21 13.09 8.68
CA LEU A 55 7.23 12.78 9.73
C LEU A 55 6.34 13.98 10.10
N ALA A 56 6.50 15.13 9.41
CA ALA A 56 5.63 16.27 9.59
C ALA A 56 4.19 15.96 9.16
N ASP A 57 3.22 16.69 9.70
CA ASP A 57 1.81 16.52 9.39
C ASP A 57 1.45 16.95 7.95
N SER A 58 2.12 17.97 7.43
CA SER A 58 1.82 18.55 6.12
C SER A 58 3.07 19.12 5.44
N GLY A 59 2.94 19.39 4.14
CA GLY A 59 4.02 19.87 3.29
C GLY A 59 4.72 18.74 2.53
N SER A 60 5.81 19.10 1.86
CA SER A 60 6.51 18.21 0.94
C SER A 60 7.07 16.98 1.64
N GLY A 61 6.88 15.80 1.03
CA GLY A 61 7.40 14.53 1.50
C GLY A 61 6.64 13.92 2.68
N THR A 62 5.47 14.46 3.02
CA THR A 62 4.64 13.96 4.12
C THR A 62 3.65 12.89 3.67
N LEU A 63 3.19 12.06 4.61
CA LEU A 63 2.14 11.09 4.34
C LEU A 63 0.83 11.75 3.90
N ARG A 64 0.50 12.92 4.46
CA ARG A 64 -0.69 13.68 4.08
C ARG A 64 -0.63 14.08 2.61
N GLU A 65 0.47 14.68 2.17
CA GLU A 65 0.67 15.05 0.77
C GLU A 65 0.49 13.83 -0.15
N ALA A 66 1.10 12.70 0.21
CA ALA A 66 1.00 11.47 -0.58
C ALA A 66 -0.44 10.92 -0.65
N LEU A 67 -1.17 10.93 0.46
CA LEU A 67 -2.54 10.42 0.57
C LEU A 67 -3.59 11.34 -0.05
N GLU A 68 -3.37 12.65 -0.08
CA GLU A 68 -4.28 13.64 -0.66
C GLU A 68 -3.96 13.93 -2.14
N ALA A 69 -2.81 13.49 -2.67
CA ALA A 69 -2.42 13.71 -4.05
C ALA A 69 -3.37 13.08 -5.10
N PHE A 70 -3.35 13.61 -6.31
CA PHE A 70 -4.12 13.08 -7.45
C PHE A 70 -3.38 11.99 -8.21
N GLY A 71 -4.14 11.12 -8.87
CA GLY A 71 -3.64 10.04 -9.73
C GLY A 71 -3.30 8.77 -8.97
N ALA A 72 -3.17 7.66 -9.70
CA ALA A 72 -2.80 6.38 -9.12
C ALA A 72 -1.42 6.47 -8.48
N ARG A 73 -1.30 5.98 -7.24
CA ARG A 73 -0.04 6.09 -6.48
C ARG A 73 0.19 4.96 -5.48
N THR A 74 1.43 4.51 -5.43
CA THR A 74 1.92 3.65 -4.35
C THR A 74 2.78 4.48 -3.40
N VAL A 75 2.36 4.55 -2.14
CA VAL A 75 3.04 5.29 -1.08
C VAL A 75 3.98 4.34 -0.34
N VAL A 76 5.28 4.69 -0.33
CA VAL A 76 6.34 3.97 0.38
C VAL A 76 7.04 4.91 1.36
N PHE A 77 7.74 4.37 2.34
CA PHE A 77 8.32 5.14 3.43
C PHE A 77 9.85 5.05 3.42
N ARG A 78 10.50 6.21 3.51
CA ARG A 78 11.96 6.34 3.75
C ARG A 78 12.29 6.69 5.20
N VAL A 79 11.27 7.09 5.95
CA VAL A 79 11.33 7.39 7.39
C VAL A 79 10.34 6.52 8.15
N GLY A 80 10.66 6.22 9.41
CA GLY A 80 9.81 5.47 10.33
C GLY A 80 9.65 6.27 11.62
N GLY A 81 8.57 6.05 12.37
CA GLY A 81 8.29 6.77 13.61
C GLY A 81 6.85 7.24 13.73
N VAL A 82 6.65 8.35 14.44
CA VAL A 82 5.33 8.88 14.79
C VAL A 82 5.03 10.14 13.99
N ILE A 83 3.94 10.11 13.23
CA ILE A 83 3.35 11.28 12.56
C ILE A 83 2.26 11.82 13.49
N THR A 84 2.43 13.06 13.95
CA THR A 84 1.47 13.73 14.83
C THR A 84 0.58 14.64 14.01
N LEU A 85 -0.67 14.24 13.83
CA LEU A 85 -1.63 14.94 12.99
C LEU A 85 -2.29 16.10 13.72
N SER A 86 -2.40 17.24 13.04
CA SER A 86 -3.21 18.35 13.52
C SER A 86 -4.71 18.14 13.26
N THR A 87 -5.02 17.46 12.16
CA THR A 87 -6.36 17.18 11.63
C THR A 87 -6.37 15.83 10.91
N SER A 88 -7.55 15.28 10.62
CA SER A 88 -7.67 14.02 9.87
C SER A 88 -7.01 14.11 8.48
N ILE A 89 -6.43 13.02 7.99
CA ILE A 89 -6.04 12.89 6.58
C ILE A 89 -7.26 12.37 5.80
N SER A 90 -7.59 13.02 4.67
CA SER A 90 -8.78 12.66 3.87
C SER A 90 -8.39 12.07 2.52
N VAL A 91 -8.52 10.76 2.38
CA VAL A 91 -8.28 10.04 1.12
C VAL A 91 -9.53 10.12 0.25
N GLN A 92 -9.56 11.12 -0.63
CA GLN A 92 -10.66 11.37 -1.57
C GLN A 92 -10.30 11.00 -3.02
N ASN A 93 -9.01 10.95 -3.33
CA ASN A 93 -8.51 10.60 -4.65
C ASN A 93 -8.23 9.08 -4.73
N PRO A 94 -8.87 8.35 -5.65
CA PRO A 94 -8.84 6.88 -5.71
C PRO A 94 -7.46 6.34 -6.10
N PHE A 95 -7.36 5.02 -6.19
CA PHE A 95 -6.21 4.28 -6.71
C PHE A 95 -4.95 4.52 -5.90
N VAL A 96 -5.00 4.16 -4.61
CA VAL A 96 -3.86 4.34 -3.70
C VAL A 96 -3.52 3.07 -2.94
N THR A 97 -2.23 2.73 -2.91
CA THR A 97 -1.69 1.69 -2.04
C THR A 97 -0.72 2.32 -1.06
N VAL A 98 -0.95 2.15 0.24
CA VAL A 98 0.02 2.50 1.29
C VAL A 98 0.74 1.24 1.73
N ALA A 99 2.02 1.15 1.39
CA ALA A 99 2.89 0.03 1.71
C ALA A 99 3.65 0.30 3.02
N GLY A 100 2.97 0.28 4.16
CA GLY A 100 3.53 0.60 5.48
C GLY A 100 4.72 -0.27 5.89
N GLN A 101 4.81 -1.51 5.38
CA GLN A 101 5.93 -2.42 5.63
C GLN A 101 7.27 -1.95 5.05
N THR A 102 7.26 -0.91 4.20
CA THR A 102 8.49 -0.29 3.68
C THR A 102 9.14 0.67 4.68
N ALA A 103 8.42 1.07 5.73
CA ALA A 103 8.97 1.98 6.72
C ALA A 103 10.09 1.30 7.54
N PRO A 104 11.21 2.00 7.80
CA PRO A 104 12.30 1.47 8.62
C PRO A 104 11.91 1.37 10.10
N GLY A 105 12.70 0.59 10.85
CA GLY A 105 12.56 0.44 12.29
C GLY A 105 11.20 -0.12 12.69
N ASP A 106 10.56 0.51 13.69
CA ASP A 106 9.25 0.06 14.21
C ASP A 106 8.07 0.39 13.29
N GLY A 107 8.31 0.93 12.09
CA GLY A 107 7.28 1.32 11.14
C GLY A 107 6.63 2.68 11.44
N ILE A 108 5.42 2.91 10.91
CA ILE A 108 4.74 4.21 10.96
C ILE A 108 3.55 4.17 11.91
N THR A 109 3.50 5.15 12.81
CA THR A 109 2.40 5.38 13.74
C THR A 109 1.76 6.74 13.47
N LEU A 110 0.45 6.79 13.29
CA LEU A 110 -0.32 8.02 13.23
C LEU A 110 -0.99 8.22 14.58
N ARG A 111 -0.96 9.46 15.08
CA ARG A 111 -1.71 9.89 16.25
C ARG A 111 -2.17 11.32 16.08
N PHE A 112 -3.13 11.76 16.87
CA PHE A 112 -3.45 13.17 16.95
C PHE A 112 -2.49 13.92 17.89
N GLN A 113 -2.35 15.22 17.64
CA GLN A 113 -2.03 16.17 18.70
C GLN A 113 -3.16 16.21 19.74
N SER A 114 -2.88 16.75 20.94
CA SER A 114 -3.92 16.85 21.98
C SER A 114 -5.14 17.62 21.47
N GLY A 115 -6.34 17.11 21.76
CA GLY A 115 -7.60 17.71 21.32
C GLY A 115 -8.02 17.39 19.88
N GLY A 116 -7.36 16.43 19.21
CA GLY A 116 -7.79 15.93 17.89
C GLY A 116 -9.24 15.40 17.88
N ARG A 117 -9.88 15.45 16.71
CA ARG A 117 -11.29 15.08 16.52
C ARG A 117 -11.46 14.17 15.31
N GLY A 118 -12.45 13.28 15.37
CA GLY A 118 -12.76 12.38 14.27
C GLY A 118 -11.77 11.22 14.12
N ALA A 119 -11.64 10.70 12.90
CA ALA A 119 -10.72 9.62 12.57
C ALA A 119 -9.34 10.11 12.14
N LEU A 120 -8.27 9.35 12.37
CA LEU A 120 -6.93 9.72 11.87
C LEU A 120 -6.92 9.75 10.34
N ILE A 121 -7.55 8.76 9.72
CA ILE A 121 -7.74 8.67 8.27
C ILE A 121 -9.22 8.53 7.96
N TYR A 122 -9.71 9.33 7.02
CA TYR A 122 -10.97 9.12 6.33
C TYR A 122 -10.70 8.55 4.93
N VAL A 123 -11.37 7.47 4.58
CA VAL A 123 -11.46 6.99 3.20
C VAL A 123 -12.85 7.31 2.68
N ARG A 124 -12.91 8.04 1.56
CA ARG A 124 -14.14 8.50 0.89
C ARG A 124 -14.03 8.36 -0.62
N THR A 125 -13.52 7.21 -1.06
CA THR A 125 -13.18 6.94 -2.46
C THR A 125 -12.98 5.44 -2.67
N HIS A 126 -12.61 5.05 -3.89
CA HIS A 126 -12.46 3.64 -4.27
C HIS A 126 -11.02 3.22 -4.54
N ASP A 127 -10.80 1.90 -4.54
CA ASP A 127 -9.52 1.25 -4.83
C ASP A 127 -8.39 1.75 -3.91
N VAL A 128 -8.61 1.56 -2.60
CA VAL A 128 -7.70 1.99 -1.54
C VAL A 128 -7.16 0.78 -0.79
N ILE A 129 -5.85 0.65 -0.70
CA ILE A 129 -5.18 -0.42 0.05
C ILE A 129 -4.33 0.24 1.14
N LEU A 130 -4.67 0.01 2.41
CA LEU A 130 -3.91 0.48 3.57
C LEU A 130 -3.29 -0.73 4.28
N ARG A 131 -1.96 -0.81 4.32
CA ARG A 131 -1.27 -1.93 4.95
C ARG A 131 -0.22 -1.50 5.97
N TYR A 132 -0.08 -2.27 7.05
CA TYR A 132 1.00 -2.15 8.05
C TYR A 132 1.11 -0.75 8.69
N LEU A 133 -0.02 -0.08 8.92
CA LEU A 133 -0.07 1.18 9.66
C LEU A 133 -0.45 0.94 11.11
N LYS A 134 0.10 1.75 12.02
CA LYS A 134 -0.36 1.82 13.41
C LYS A 134 -1.17 3.11 13.59
N LEU A 135 -2.46 2.99 13.81
CA LEU A 135 -3.37 4.10 14.01
C LEU A 135 -3.69 4.18 15.50
N ARG A 136 -2.98 5.05 16.22
CA ARG A 136 -3.09 5.23 17.67
C ARG A 136 -3.67 6.59 17.95
N ARG A 137 -4.99 6.68 18.04
CA ARG A 137 -5.68 7.97 18.14
C ARG A 137 -5.23 8.78 19.36
N GLY A 138 -4.92 8.06 20.45
CA GLY A 138 -4.54 8.64 21.74
C GLY A 138 -5.77 9.12 22.52
N GLU A 139 -5.52 9.60 23.73
CA GLU A 139 -6.56 10.19 24.58
C GLU A 139 -6.90 11.58 24.07
N THR A 140 -7.82 11.62 23.11
CA THR A 140 -8.46 12.87 22.70
C THR A 140 -9.71 13.06 23.56
N GLY A 141 -9.99 14.26 24.07
CA GLY A 141 -11.23 14.60 24.78
C GLY A 141 -12.53 14.50 23.97
N TYR A 142 -12.48 13.83 22.80
CA TYR A 142 -13.58 13.63 21.86
C TYR A 142 -13.63 12.16 21.43
N HIS A 143 -14.84 11.65 21.15
CA HIS A 143 -15.02 10.33 20.53
C HIS A 143 -14.68 10.38 19.03
N GLY A 144 -14.14 9.29 18.50
CA GLY A 144 -13.70 9.18 17.11
C GLY A 144 -12.92 7.89 16.87
N ASP A 145 -12.77 7.50 15.61
CA ASP A 145 -12.20 6.22 15.21
C ASP A 145 -10.68 6.32 14.94
N GLY A 146 -9.98 5.21 14.80
CA GLY A 146 -8.63 5.25 14.20
C GLY A 146 -8.70 5.42 12.67
N LEU A 147 -9.70 4.81 12.04
CA LEU A 147 -9.95 4.81 10.60
C LEU A 147 -11.46 4.79 10.38
N SER A 148 -11.97 5.64 9.48
CA SER A 148 -13.36 5.55 9.03
C SER A 148 -13.41 5.41 7.50
N ILE A 149 -14.12 4.40 7.02
CA ILE A 149 -14.42 4.19 5.61
C ILE A 149 -15.89 4.58 5.40
N LEU A 150 -16.13 5.62 4.61
CA LEU A 150 -17.43 6.27 4.51
C LEU A 150 -17.88 6.35 3.04
N ASN A 151 -19.18 6.58 2.81
CA ASN A 151 -19.71 6.80 1.47
C ASN A 151 -18.91 7.90 0.74
N PRO A 152 -18.52 7.71 -0.54
CA PRO A 152 -18.92 6.63 -1.45
C PRO A 152 -17.90 5.47 -1.59
N SER A 153 -17.21 5.05 -0.53
CA SER A 153 -16.09 4.11 -0.67
C SER A 153 -16.46 2.70 -1.15
N GLU A 154 -15.63 2.12 -2.00
CA GLU A 154 -15.69 0.74 -2.49
C GLU A 154 -14.28 0.18 -2.73
N ASN A 155 -14.11 -1.14 -2.81
CA ASN A 155 -12.81 -1.79 -3.06
C ASN A 155 -11.69 -1.32 -2.11
N VAL A 156 -11.99 -1.26 -0.81
CA VAL A 156 -11.03 -0.86 0.23
C VAL A 156 -10.50 -2.10 0.95
N ILE A 157 -9.18 -2.24 1.05
CA ILE A 157 -8.52 -3.24 1.88
C ILE A 157 -7.77 -2.56 3.01
N VAL A 158 -8.01 -3.04 4.24
CA VAL A 158 -7.23 -2.71 5.43
C VAL A 158 -6.59 -4.00 5.93
N ASP A 159 -5.28 -4.12 5.79
CA ASP A 159 -4.56 -5.37 6.06
C ASP A 159 -3.35 -5.12 6.97
N HIS A 160 -3.17 -5.97 7.99
CA HIS A 160 -2.08 -5.85 8.97
C HIS A 160 -1.95 -4.47 9.65
N CYS A 161 -3.03 -3.71 9.75
CA CYS A 161 -3.07 -2.46 10.50
C CYS A 161 -3.36 -2.73 11.97
N THR A 162 -2.69 -2.01 12.86
CA THR A 162 -3.02 -1.97 14.29
C THR A 162 -3.81 -0.70 14.56
N ILE A 163 -5.03 -0.83 15.10
CA ILE A 163 -5.92 0.31 15.35
C ILE A 163 -6.34 0.28 16.82
N THR A 164 -5.99 1.31 17.58
CA THR A 164 -6.22 1.42 19.04
C THR A 164 -6.60 2.84 19.46
#